data_AF-A0A9Q4KV42-F1
#
_entry.id   AF-A0A9Q4KV42-F1
#
_cell.length_a   1.000
_cell.length_b   1.000
_cell.length_c   1.000
_cell.angle_alpha   90.00
_cell.angle_beta   90.00
_cell.angle_gamma   90.00
#
_symmetry.space_group_name_H-M   'P 1'
#
loop_
_entity.id
_entity.type
_entity.pdbx_description
1 polymer ?
#
loop_
_entity_poly.entity_id
_entity_poly.type
_entity_poly.pdbx_seq_one_letter_code
_entity_poly.pdbx_strand_id
1 'polypeptide(L)'
;MGLFSKKPSFCSVCNKELTHKHKSKREWNIKGLLCGDCHFDKSKEYYEGKVRQPCVVCGETQKITDLWEPRWQWDMEGLLCKKCFDAKEEDHGKKKNFCSLCGGKMSLFRYNPKGNWKIEGQLCRGCWDEKKAEFG
;
A
#
# COMPACT_ATOMS: atom_id res chain seq x y z
N MET A 1 -26.59 21.84 -33.15
CA MET A 1 -26.08 22.15 -31.80
C MET A 1 -26.28 20.90 -30.94
N GLY A 2 -25.26 20.06 -30.74
CA GLY A 2 -25.45 18.64 -30.40
C GLY A 2 -24.77 18.14 -29.12
N LEU A 3 -25.60 17.75 -28.14
CA LEU A 3 -25.58 16.58 -27.24
C LEU A 3 -24.30 16.01 -26.55
N PHE A 4 -23.09 16.55 -26.75
CA PHE A 4 -21.89 16.06 -26.04
C PHE A 4 -21.07 17.18 -25.40
N SER A 5 -21.72 18.16 -24.77
CA SER A 5 -21.02 19.13 -23.91
C SER A 5 -20.46 18.40 -22.70
N LYS A 6 -19.21 17.91 -22.80
CA LYS A 6 -18.44 17.41 -21.65
C LYS A 6 -18.44 18.53 -20.60
N LYS A 7 -18.87 18.19 -19.38
CA LYS A 7 -18.78 19.13 -18.25
C LYS A 7 -17.35 19.68 -18.17
N PRO A 8 -17.18 20.99 -17.96
CA PRO A 8 -15.86 21.57 -17.77
C PRO A 8 -15.18 20.87 -16.60
N SER A 9 -13.96 20.42 -16.82
CA SER A 9 -13.13 19.81 -15.77
C SER A 9 -12.04 20.81 -15.40
N PHE A 10 -11.77 20.95 -14.11
CA PHE A 10 -10.84 21.96 -13.60
C PHE A 10 -9.59 21.32 -13.02
N CYS A 11 -8.47 22.02 -13.09
CA CYS A 11 -7.22 21.64 -12.45
C CYS A 11 -7.40 21.65 -10.93
N SER A 12 -7.00 20.57 -10.26
CA SER A 12 -7.16 20.41 -8.81
C SER A 12 -6.22 21.30 -7.98
N VAL A 13 -5.26 21.98 -8.64
CA VAL A 13 -4.27 22.85 -7.99
C VAL A 13 -4.55 24.34 -8.28
N CYS A 14 -4.75 24.70 -9.55
CA CYS A 14 -4.93 26.10 -9.96
C CYS A 14 -6.34 26.46 -10.41
N ASN A 15 -7.30 25.52 -10.38
CA ASN A 15 -8.68 25.69 -10.81
C ASN A 15 -8.88 26.21 -12.25
N LYS A 16 -7.86 26.21 -13.12
CA LYS A 16 -8.02 26.46 -14.55
C LYS A 16 -8.87 25.37 -15.22
N GLU A 17 -9.70 25.76 -16.18
CA GLU A 17 -10.42 24.83 -17.04
C GLU A 17 -9.43 24.00 -17.87
N LEU A 18 -9.64 22.69 -17.91
CA LEU A 18 -8.76 21.72 -18.54
C LEU A 18 -9.19 21.43 -19.97
N THR A 19 -8.35 21.82 -20.93
CA THR A 19 -8.43 21.33 -22.31
C THR A 19 -7.81 19.94 -22.44
N HIS A 20 -6.64 19.73 -21.83
CA HIS A 20 -5.95 18.44 -21.70
C HIS A 20 -5.88 18.00 -20.23
N LYS A 21 -6.05 16.70 -20.01
CA LYS A 21 -6.21 16.11 -18.67
C LYS A 21 -4.99 15.26 -18.33
N HIS A 22 -4.22 15.68 -17.33
CA HIS A 22 -3.16 14.86 -16.75
C HIS A 22 -3.62 14.24 -15.44
N LYS A 23 -3.31 12.95 -15.23
CA LYS A 23 -3.54 12.29 -13.94
C LYS A 23 -2.40 12.64 -13.00
N SER A 24 -2.71 12.96 -11.75
CA SER A 24 -1.69 13.04 -10.70
C SER A 24 -1.07 11.67 -10.48
N LYS A 25 0.22 11.64 -10.13
CA LYS A 25 0.85 10.42 -9.64
C LYS A 25 0.36 10.11 -8.22
N ARG A 26 0.28 8.83 -7.87
CA ARG A 26 -0.31 8.37 -6.59
C ARG A 26 0.47 8.91 -5.41
N GLU A 27 1.79 8.93 -5.56
CA GLU A 27 2.75 9.42 -4.59
C GLU A 27 2.60 10.92 -4.30
N TRP A 28 2.02 11.73 -5.18
CA TRP A 28 1.84 13.16 -4.90
C TRP A 28 0.69 13.46 -3.92
N ASN A 29 -0.15 12.47 -3.61
CA ASN A 29 -1.33 12.62 -2.75
C ASN A 29 -2.28 13.76 -3.17
N ILE A 30 -2.35 14.04 -4.49
CA ILE A 30 -3.29 15.01 -5.07
C ILE A 30 -4.43 14.22 -5.69
N LYS A 31 -5.66 14.42 -5.20
CA LYS A 31 -6.86 13.83 -5.79
C LYS A 31 -7.37 14.73 -6.92
N GLY A 32 -7.50 14.17 -8.12
CA GLY A 32 -8.11 14.83 -9.27
C GLY A 32 -7.18 15.02 -10.47
N LEU A 33 -7.61 15.84 -11.43
CA LEU A 33 -6.90 16.09 -12.68
C LEU A 33 -6.05 17.37 -12.57
N LEU A 34 -4.95 17.40 -13.32
CA LEU A 34 -4.02 18.52 -13.40
C LEU A 34 -3.92 19.07 -14.83
N CYS A 35 -3.65 20.37 -14.96
CA CYS A 35 -3.21 20.97 -16.22
C CYS A 35 -1.73 20.63 -16.48
N GLY A 36 -1.25 20.90 -17.71
CA GLY A 36 0.14 20.63 -18.10
C GLY A 36 1.16 21.32 -17.18
N ASP A 37 0.98 22.62 -16.92
CA ASP A 37 1.89 23.41 -16.07
C ASP A 37 1.95 22.84 -14.64
N CYS A 38 0.80 22.65 -13.98
CA CYS A 38 0.76 22.10 -12.62
C CYS A 38 1.30 20.67 -12.55
N HIS A 39 1.11 19.85 -13.59
CA HIS A 39 1.68 18.51 -13.65
C HIS A 39 3.22 18.57 -13.78
N PHE A 40 3.74 19.47 -14.61
CA PHE A 40 5.19 19.67 -14.76
C PHE A 40 5.83 20.21 -13.48
N ASP A 41 5.26 21.25 -12.87
CA ASP A 41 5.77 21.83 -11.62
C ASP A 41 5.81 20.80 -10.50
N LYS A 42 4.75 20.00 -10.35
CA LYS A 42 4.73 18.90 -9.37
C LYS A 42 5.75 17.82 -9.67
N SER A 43 5.99 17.52 -10.94
CA SER A 43 7.05 16.60 -11.34
C SER A 43 8.42 17.15 -10.93
N LYS A 44 8.67 18.44 -11.19
CA LYS A 44 9.92 19.11 -10.81
C LYS A 44 10.11 19.14 -9.30
N GLU A 45 9.10 19.53 -8.52
CA GLU A 45 9.15 19.50 -7.06
C GLU A 45 9.48 18.11 -6.52
N TYR A 46 8.93 17.06 -7.15
CA TYR A 46 9.19 15.68 -6.81
C TYR A 46 10.65 15.31 -7.04
N TYR A 47 11.18 15.59 -8.23
CA TYR A 47 12.59 15.31 -8.56
C TYR A 47 13.58 16.14 -7.72
N GLU A 48 13.22 17.37 -7.36
CA GLU A 48 14.00 18.22 -6.46
C GLU A 48 13.89 17.80 -4.97
N GLY A 49 13.09 16.78 -4.66
CA GLY A 49 12.92 16.26 -3.30
C GLY A 49 12.26 17.24 -2.33
N LYS A 50 11.50 18.23 -2.85
CA LYS A 50 10.77 19.22 -2.04
C LYS A 50 9.48 18.67 -1.48
N VAL A 51 8.92 17.63 -2.11
CA VAL A 51 7.70 16.98 -1.64
C VAL A 51 8.05 15.98 -0.53
N ARG A 52 7.46 16.20 0.64
CA ARG A 52 7.67 15.37 1.84
C ARG A 52 6.34 14.78 2.29
N GLN A 53 6.37 13.54 2.77
CA GLN A 53 5.20 12.85 3.31
C GLN A 53 5.56 12.05 4.56
N PRO A 54 4.59 11.86 5.49
CA PRO A 54 4.79 10.99 6.63
C PRO A 54 4.74 9.52 6.21
N CYS A 55 5.56 8.69 6.85
CA CYS A 55 5.41 7.24 6.82
C CYS A 55 4.05 6.83 7.39
N VAL A 56 3.30 5.96 6.71
CA VAL A 56 1.97 5.51 7.19
C VAL A 56 2.04 4.72 8.50
N VAL A 57 3.18 4.12 8.83
CA VAL A 57 3.36 3.30 10.03
C VAL A 57 3.85 4.14 11.22
N CYS A 58 4.94 4.90 11.05
CA CYS A 58 5.58 5.62 12.15
C CYS A 58 5.33 7.13 12.17
N GLY A 59 4.72 7.70 11.12
CA GLY A 59 4.44 9.12 11.01
C GLY A 59 5.65 10.01 10.69
N GLU A 60 6.88 9.46 10.65
CA GLU A 60 8.08 10.25 10.38
C GLU A 60 8.04 10.85 8.96
N THR A 61 8.23 12.16 8.86
CA THR A 61 8.14 12.89 7.59
C THR A 61 9.48 12.94 6.87
N GLN A 62 9.54 12.28 5.72
CA GLN A 62 10.74 12.17 4.89
C GLN A 62 10.45 12.66 3.47
N LYS A 63 11.49 12.81 2.64
CA LYS A 63 11.29 13.09 1.22
C LYS A 63 10.59 11.89 0.60
N ILE A 64 9.65 12.12 -0.32
CA ILE A 64 8.91 11.00 -0.93
C ILE A 64 9.85 10.01 -1.62
N THR A 65 10.95 10.49 -2.23
CA THR A 65 11.97 9.65 -2.88
C THR A 65 12.65 8.66 -1.93
N ASP A 66 12.61 8.91 -0.62
CA ASP A 66 13.20 8.06 0.41
C ASP A 66 12.17 7.09 1.03
N LEU A 67 10.91 7.22 0.64
CA LEU A 67 9.81 6.36 1.06
C LEU A 67 9.57 5.24 0.04
N TRP A 68 9.00 4.15 0.52
CA TRP A 68 8.81 2.88 -0.18
C TRP A 68 7.33 2.58 -0.34
N GLU A 69 6.95 2.11 -1.52
CA GLU A 69 5.60 1.61 -1.76
C GLU A 69 5.41 0.24 -1.09
N PRO A 70 4.28 0.02 -0.38
CA PRO A 70 3.97 -1.28 0.19
C PRO A 70 3.82 -2.34 -0.91
N ARG A 71 4.13 -3.60 -0.57
CA ARG A 71 3.79 -4.73 -1.43
C ARG A 71 2.27 -4.80 -1.61
N TRP A 72 1.81 -5.12 -2.81
CA TRP A 72 0.38 -5.29 -3.11
C TRP A 72 -0.31 -6.33 -2.19
N GLN A 73 0.44 -7.30 -1.67
CA GLN A 73 -0.02 -8.37 -0.77
C GLN A 73 -0.41 -7.85 0.62
N TRP A 74 0.00 -6.63 0.99
CA TRP A 74 -0.19 -6.11 2.35
C TRP A 74 -1.46 -5.29 2.52
N ASP A 75 -2.21 -5.04 1.44
CA ASP A 75 -3.45 -4.26 1.44
C ASP A 75 -3.32 -2.94 2.24
N MET A 76 -2.27 -2.18 1.94
CA MET A 76 -1.98 -0.90 2.57
C MET A 76 -2.02 0.24 1.57
N GLU A 77 -2.53 1.38 2.02
CA GLU A 77 -2.41 2.65 1.32
C GLU A 77 -1.40 3.57 2.03
N GLY A 78 -0.62 4.32 1.25
CA GLY A 78 0.42 5.22 1.75
C GLY A 78 1.84 4.66 1.53
N LEU A 79 2.84 5.44 1.95
CA LEU A 79 4.26 5.11 1.78
C LEU A 79 4.92 4.80 3.13
N LEU A 80 5.94 3.95 3.10
CA LEU A 80 6.69 3.52 4.29
C LEU A 80 8.10 4.07 4.26
N CYS A 81 8.64 4.50 5.41
CA CYS A 81 10.10 4.67 5.48
C CYS A 81 10.78 3.30 5.39
N LYS A 82 12.05 3.28 4.94
CA LYS A 82 12.80 2.03 4.74
C LYS A 82 12.77 1.12 5.97
N LYS A 83 12.93 1.67 7.18
CA LYS A 83 12.88 0.91 8.43
C LYS A 83 11.55 0.18 8.62
N CYS A 84 10.43 0.86 8.39
CA CYS A 84 9.10 0.27 8.51
C CYS A 84 8.82 -0.74 7.39
N PHE A 85 9.33 -0.49 6.19
CA PHE A 85 9.23 -1.43 5.08
C PHE A 85 9.98 -2.74 5.38
N ASP A 86 11.25 -2.65 5.78
CA ASP A 86 12.10 -3.81 6.08
C ASP A 86 11.53 -4.64 7.23
N ALA A 87 11.08 -3.98 8.31
CA ALA A 87 10.43 -4.66 9.44
C ALA A 87 9.15 -5.41 9.01
N LYS A 88 8.38 -4.85 8.08
CA LYS A 88 7.16 -5.47 7.58
C LYS A 88 7.43 -6.60 6.58
N GLU A 89 8.45 -6.49 5.74
CA GLU A 89 8.94 -7.62 4.93
C GLU A 89 9.41 -8.78 5.81
N GLU A 90 10.09 -8.50 6.91
CA GLU A 90 10.53 -9.53 7.85
C GLU A 90 9.34 -10.23 8.52
N ASP A 91 8.36 -9.48 9.06
CA ASP A 91 7.14 -10.04 9.66
C ASP A 91 6.33 -10.87 8.64
N HIS A 92 6.14 -10.35 7.43
CA HIS A 92 5.45 -11.06 6.37
C HIS A 92 6.21 -12.33 5.94
N GLY A 93 7.54 -12.26 5.87
CA GLY A 93 8.41 -13.41 5.63
C GLY A 93 8.28 -14.47 6.72
N LYS A 94 8.19 -14.06 8.00
CA LYS A 94 7.97 -14.97 9.12
C LYS A 94 6.61 -15.67 9.02
N LYS A 95 5.54 -14.90 8.84
CA LYS A 95 4.17 -15.42 8.67
C LYS A 95 4.04 -16.36 7.47
N LYS A 96 4.82 -16.13 6.42
CA LYS A 96 4.86 -16.99 5.24
C LYS A 96 5.69 -18.26 5.46
N ASN A 97 6.70 -18.25 6.32
CA ASN A 97 7.66 -19.36 6.38
C ASN A 97 7.55 -20.21 7.65
N PHE A 98 6.83 -19.75 8.67
CA PHE A 98 6.74 -20.42 9.96
C PHE A 98 5.28 -20.59 10.40
N CYS A 99 5.03 -21.67 11.13
CA CYS A 99 3.73 -21.95 11.73
C CYS A 99 3.38 -20.88 12.77
N SER A 100 2.18 -20.31 12.70
CA SER A 100 1.72 -19.28 13.64
C SER A 100 1.66 -19.75 15.10
N LEU A 101 1.57 -21.06 15.36
CA LEU A 101 1.44 -21.59 16.72
C LEU A 101 2.76 -22.08 17.28
N CYS A 102 3.48 -22.95 16.57
CA CYS A 102 4.71 -23.56 17.08
C CYS A 102 5.99 -22.88 16.60
N GLY A 103 5.92 -21.92 15.68
CA GLY A 103 7.11 -21.28 15.08
C GLY A 103 7.94 -22.23 14.22
N GLY A 104 7.51 -23.47 13.98
CA GLY A 104 8.22 -24.43 13.15
C GLY A 104 8.22 -24.02 11.68
N LYS A 105 9.35 -24.24 10.99
CA LYS A 105 9.50 -23.93 9.56
C LYS A 105 8.48 -24.72 8.73
N MET A 106 7.68 -24.02 7.94
CA MET A 106 6.64 -24.62 7.11
C MET A 106 7.23 -25.26 5.86
N SER A 107 6.70 -26.43 5.51
CA SER A 107 6.99 -27.12 4.26
C SER A 107 6.05 -26.64 3.14
N LEU A 108 6.03 -27.34 2.00
CA LEU A 108 5.16 -27.02 0.86
C LEU A 108 3.67 -27.03 1.23
N PHE A 109 3.28 -27.89 2.18
CA PHE A 109 1.89 -28.06 2.62
C PHE A 109 1.59 -27.15 3.80
N ARG A 110 0.57 -26.31 3.62
CA ARG A 110 0.20 -25.25 4.55
C ARG A 110 -1.28 -25.30 4.83
N TYR A 111 -1.67 -25.10 6.08
CA TYR A 111 -3.04 -25.25 6.51
C TYR A 111 -3.57 -23.91 7.01
N ASN A 112 -4.75 -23.53 6.52
CA ASN A 112 -5.42 -22.34 7.02
C ASN A 112 -6.27 -22.72 8.24
N PRO A 113 -6.19 -21.97 9.35
CA PRO A 113 -7.09 -22.15 10.49
C PRO A 113 -8.54 -21.91 10.06
N LYS A 114 -9.50 -22.59 10.70
CA LYS A 114 -10.93 -22.30 10.48
C LYS A 114 -11.27 -20.91 11.02
N GLY A 115 -12.20 -20.20 10.37
CA GLY A 115 -12.54 -18.82 10.75
C GLY A 115 -12.99 -18.64 12.20
N ASN A 116 -13.62 -19.66 12.79
CA ASN A 116 -14.04 -19.63 14.20
C ASN A 116 -12.89 -19.79 15.20
N TRP A 117 -11.70 -20.24 14.77
CA TRP A 117 -10.55 -20.44 15.65
C TRP A 117 -9.84 -19.14 16.03
N LYS A 118 -10.09 -18.03 15.31
CA LYS A 118 -9.47 -16.71 15.55
C LYS A 118 -7.93 -16.74 15.59
N ILE A 119 -7.32 -17.62 14.80
CA ILE A 119 -5.86 -17.71 14.65
C ILE A 119 -5.46 -16.99 13.37
N GLU A 120 -4.51 -16.06 13.46
CA GLU A 120 -3.96 -15.37 12.30
C GLU A 120 -2.72 -16.10 11.73
N GLY A 121 -2.63 -16.15 10.40
CA GLY A 121 -1.54 -16.81 9.66
C GLY A 121 -1.76 -18.29 9.38
N GLN A 122 -0.69 -19.01 9.01
CA GLN A 122 -0.78 -20.39 8.55
C GLN A 122 -0.24 -21.39 9.57
N LEU A 123 -0.79 -22.60 9.56
CA LEU A 123 -0.45 -23.68 10.48
C LEU A 123 0.29 -24.80 9.76
N CYS A 124 1.22 -25.44 10.47
CA CYS A 124 1.74 -26.74 10.07
C CYS A 124 0.66 -27.81 10.29
N ARG A 125 0.88 -29.00 9.70
CA ARG A 125 -0.06 -30.11 9.80
C ARG A 125 -0.39 -30.48 11.25
N GLY A 126 0.63 -30.65 12.09
CA GLY A 126 0.45 -31.05 13.49
C GLY A 126 -0.42 -30.07 14.27
N CYS A 127 -0.09 -28.78 14.24
CA CYS A 127 -0.88 -27.76 14.94
C CYS A 127 -2.30 -27.62 14.38
N TRP A 128 -2.51 -27.87 13.08
CA TRP A 128 -3.85 -27.86 12.50
C TRP A 128 -4.68 -29.05 12.95
N ASP A 129 -4.10 -30.25 12.98
CA ASP A 129 -4.75 -31.48 13.45
C ASP A 129 -5.11 -31.38 14.95
N GLU A 130 -4.21 -30.83 15.77
CA GLU A 130 -4.45 -30.55 17.20
C GLU A 130 -5.62 -29.58 17.41
N LYS A 131 -5.61 -28.43 16.72
CA LYS A 131 -6.70 -27.45 16.84
C LYS A 131 -8.01 -27.98 16.28
N LYS A 132 -7.95 -28.85 15.27
CA LYS A 132 -9.12 -29.56 14.78
C LYS A 132 -9.66 -30.55 15.82
N ALA A 133 -8.83 -31.20 16.61
CA ALA A 133 -9.31 -32.07 17.68
C ALA A 133 -9.92 -31.28 18.85
N GLU A 134 -9.40 -30.08 19.14
CA GLU A 134 -9.88 -29.22 20.22
C GLU A 134 -11.21 -28.51 19.90
N PHE A 135 -11.38 -28.06 18.66
CA PHE A 135 -12.52 -27.23 18.22
C PHE A 135 -13.39 -27.87 17.13
N GLY A 136 -13.13 -29.13 16.79
CA GLY A 136 -13.73 -29.84 15.65
C GLY A 136 -15.03 -30.54 15.96
#